data_AF-A0ABD1JS42-F1
#
_entry.id   AF-A0ABD1JS42-F1
#
_cell.length_a   1.000
_cell.length_b   1.000
_cell.length_c   1.000
_cell.angle_alpha   90.00
_cell.angle_beta   90.00
_cell.angle_gamma   90.00
#
_symmetry.space_group_name_H-M   'P 1'
#
loop_
_entity.id
_entity.type
_entity.pdbx_description
1 polymer ?
#
loop_
_entity_poly.entity_id
_entity_poly.type
_entity_poly.pdbx_seq_one_letter_code
_entity_poly.pdbx_strand_id
1 'polypeptide(L)'
;MENWSLVSLCVLLALTTRWAVSFNSYSGADKPPMFGDYEAQRHWQEVTYNLPVHEWYFNTTENDLNYWGLDYPPLTAYHSLLCAYVAKLINPEWVELYTSRGYESPAHKLFMRATVLVADILIYIPAVVVYCLYLAEGSFKKKVSTIFCILLYPGLTLIDYGHFQYNSVSLGLALWGVIGLGLGRDMLGSFAFTLALNYKQMELYHSLPFFCYLLGKCVKQGLTGRGLLLLVKVGGTVLVTFALCWLPFLSDSQQILQVVHRLFPVARGLFEDKVANTWCSLNVLIKIKTLMSTGSQLSLSFVLTLLAALPSSIKLLTRPTLWQFKLALVNSSLAFFLFSYQVHEKSILLPALPVCLLLSDIPLVALWFLQVSTFSMLPLLLKDGLLLPYAVTSMAFLYLGLFLLSALQRSTDEQLHLQPYHTLLSIVAPCLPRLNLGLITKWKVRAERWVAL
;
A
#
# COMPACT_ATOMS: atom_id res chain seq x y z
N MET A 1 -25.01 -10.69 18.49
CA MET A 1 -24.99 -11.60 17.32
C MET A 1 -25.18 -10.83 16.02
N GLU A 2 -26.22 -9.99 15.90
CA GLU A 2 -26.52 -9.18 14.69
C GLU A 2 -25.37 -8.30 14.18
N ASN A 3 -24.57 -7.72 15.09
CA ASN A 3 -23.42 -6.90 14.73
C ASN A 3 -22.30 -7.69 14.05
N TRP A 4 -21.99 -8.89 14.55
CA TRP A 4 -20.94 -9.74 13.97
C TRP A 4 -21.35 -10.33 12.63
N SER A 5 -22.65 -10.65 12.43
CA SER A 5 -23.15 -11.09 11.12
C SER A 5 -22.97 -10.03 10.02
N LEU A 6 -23.08 -8.73 10.35
CA LEU A 6 -22.82 -7.66 9.37
C LEU A 6 -21.34 -7.60 8.98
N VAL A 7 -20.42 -7.71 9.94
CA VAL A 7 -18.98 -7.75 9.66
C VAL A 7 -18.64 -8.96 8.79
N SER A 8 -19.16 -10.14 9.15
CA SER A 8 -18.97 -11.36 8.36
C SER A 8 -19.50 -11.21 6.93
N LEU A 9 -20.67 -10.60 6.75
CA LEU A 9 -21.23 -10.35 5.41
C LEU A 9 -20.33 -9.41 4.59
N CYS A 10 -19.83 -8.32 5.19
CA CYS A 10 -18.89 -7.41 4.52
C CYS A 10 -17.61 -8.13 4.09
N VAL A 11 -17.04 -8.97 4.95
CA VAL A 11 -15.84 -9.77 4.63
C VAL A 11 -16.14 -10.76 3.50
N LEU A 12 -17.26 -11.49 3.57
CA LEU A 12 -17.65 -12.45 2.53
C LEU A 12 -17.84 -11.78 1.18
N LEU A 13 -18.55 -10.65 1.12
CA LEU A 13 -18.71 -9.88 -0.11
C LEU A 13 -17.36 -9.40 -0.66
N ALA A 14 -16.48 -8.91 0.21
CA ALA A 14 -15.15 -8.46 -0.19
C ALA A 14 -14.27 -9.59 -0.73
N LEU A 15 -14.37 -10.80 -0.16
CA LEU A 15 -13.72 -12.01 -0.65
C LEU A 15 -14.28 -12.44 -2.01
N THR A 16 -15.60 -12.42 -2.16
CA THR A 16 -16.26 -12.72 -3.44
C THR A 16 -15.84 -11.74 -4.52
N THR A 17 -15.77 -10.44 -4.23
CA THR A 17 -15.30 -9.43 -5.19
C THR A 17 -13.85 -9.68 -5.61
N ARG A 18 -12.95 -9.95 -4.66
CA ARG A 18 -11.54 -10.30 -4.95
C ARG A 18 -11.43 -11.53 -5.85
N TRP A 19 -12.15 -12.59 -5.49
CA TRP A 19 -12.15 -13.82 -6.27
C TRP A 19 -12.75 -13.62 -7.66
N ALA A 20 -13.80 -12.82 -7.79
CA ALA A 20 -14.39 -12.46 -9.09
C ALA A 20 -13.40 -11.72 -10.00
N VAL A 21 -12.59 -10.81 -9.45
CA VAL A 21 -11.51 -10.14 -10.20
C VAL A 21 -10.46 -11.15 -10.66
N SER A 22 -10.14 -12.17 -9.85
CA SER A 22 -9.09 -13.16 -10.13
C SER A 22 -9.30 -14.00 -11.39
N PHE A 23 -10.54 -14.12 -11.89
CA PHE A 23 -10.86 -14.82 -13.14
C PHE A 23 -10.31 -14.11 -14.38
N ASN A 24 -10.08 -12.80 -14.32
CA ASN A 24 -9.58 -12.01 -15.43
C ASN A 24 -8.09 -12.28 -15.70
N SER A 25 -7.57 -11.71 -16.79
CA SER A 25 -6.14 -11.75 -17.16
C SER A 25 -5.21 -11.22 -16.05
N TYR A 26 -3.92 -11.43 -16.19
CA TYR A 26 -2.87 -10.98 -15.27
C TYR A 26 -1.76 -10.23 -16.01
N SER A 27 -0.84 -9.64 -15.25
CA SER A 27 0.31 -8.93 -15.83
C SER A 27 1.18 -9.86 -16.65
N GLY A 28 1.27 -9.58 -17.95
CA GLY A 28 2.13 -10.31 -18.88
C GLY A 28 1.55 -11.60 -19.45
N ALA A 29 0.26 -11.89 -19.26
CA ALA A 29 -0.38 -13.07 -19.84
C ALA A 29 -0.17 -13.15 -21.36
N ASP A 30 0.27 -14.31 -21.86
CA ASP A 30 0.54 -14.58 -23.27
C ASP A 30 1.52 -13.57 -23.94
N LYS A 31 2.51 -13.05 -23.19
CA LYS A 31 3.49 -12.06 -23.69
C LYS A 31 4.95 -12.53 -23.54
N PRO A 32 5.38 -13.58 -24.26
CA PRO A 32 6.79 -13.99 -24.29
C PRO A 32 7.69 -12.89 -24.87
N PRO A 33 9.01 -12.89 -24.59
CA PRO A 33 9.71 -13.88 -23.76
C PRO A 33 9.71 -13.53 -22.25
N MET A 34 9.45 -12.27 -21.88
CA MET A 34 9.59 -11.79 -20.51
C MET A 34 8.30 -11.83 -19.69
N PHE A 35 7.11 -11.89 -20.29
CA PHE A 35 5.84 -11.85 -19.55
C PHE A 35 5.75 -10.60 -18.63
N GLY A 36 5.31 -10.75 -17.38
CA GLY A 36 5.04 -9.63 -16.46
C GLY A 36 5.15 -10.04 -14.98
N ASP A 37 4.52 -9.26 -14.10
CA ASP A 37 4.65 -9.45 -12.65
C ASP A 37 4.20 -10.85 -12.17
N TYR A 38 3.25 -11.49 -12.87
CA TYR A 38 2.85 -12.88 -12.58
C TYR A 38 4.05 -13.85 -12.72
N GLU A 39 4.78 -13.74 -13.83
CA GLU A 39 5.95 -14.57 -14.10
C GLU A 39 7.09 -14.25 -13.15
N ALA A 40 7.27 -12.97 -12.76
CA ALA A 40 8.26 -12.61 -11.75
C ALA A 40 8.04 -13.36 -10.43
N GLN A 41 6.79 -13.39 -9.93
CA GLN A 41 6.46 -14.11 -8.70
C GLN A 41 6.61 -15.63 -8.84
N ARG A 42 6.25 -16.21 -10.00
CA ARG A 42 6.47 -17.64 -10.28
C ARG A 42 7.96 -17.96 -10.30
N HIS A 43 8.76 -17.17 -10.99
CA HIS A 43 10.20 -17.38 -11.08
C HIS A 43 10.88 -17.28 -9.72
N TRP A 44 10.42 -16.38 -8.83
CA TRP A 44 10.92 -16.35 -7.45
C TRP A 44 10.61 -17.64 -6.68
N GLN A 45 9.47 -18.29 -6.94
CA GLN A 45 9.17 -19.60 -6.34
C GLN A 45 10.12 -20.69 -6.87
N GLU A 46 10.38 -20.73 -8.18
CA GLU A 46 11.36 -21.62 -8.81
C GLU A 46 12.77 -21.41 -8.22
N VAL A 47 13.27 -20.18 -8.20
CA VAL A 47 14.62 -19.84 -7.72
C VAL A 47 14.78 -20.20 -6.25
N THR A 48 13.84 -19.79 -5.40
CA THR A 48 13.97 -20.02 -3.96
C THR A 48 13.89 -21.49 -3.58
N TYR A 49 13.13 -22.30 -4.34
CA TYR A 49 13.00 -23.73 -4.08
C TYR A 49 14.22 -24.54 -4.55
N ASN A 50 14.76 -24.24 -5.74
CA ASN A 50 15.79 -25.08 -6.35
C ASN A 50 17.22 -24.65 -6.03
N LEU A 51 17.46 -23.37 -5.75
CA LEU A 51 18.81 -22.84 -5.56
C LEU A 51 19.16 -22.64 -4.09
N PRO A 52 20.44 -22.80 -3.71
CA PRO A 52 20.87 -22.49 -2.36
C PRO A 52 20.71 -20.99 -2.05
N VAL A 53 20.44 -20.65 -0.79
CA VAL A 53 20.06 -19.29 -0.36
C VAL A 53 21.07 -18.21 -0.79
N HIS A 54 22.36 -18.54 -0.82
CA HIS A 54 23.43 -17.61 -1.18
C HIS A 54 23.46 -17.26 -2.68
N GLU A 55 22.68 -17.95 -3.52
CA GLU A 55 22.54 -17.68 -4.96
C GLU A 55 21.30 -16.87 -5.32
N TRP A 56 20.31 -16.76 -4.42
CA TRP A 56 19.00 -16.16 -4.74
C TRP A 56 19.07 -14.73 -5.30
N TYR A 57 20.05 -13.94 -4.84
CA TYR A 57 20.25 -12.55 -5.24
C TYR A 57 21.47 -12.35 -6.15
N PHE A 58 22.16 -13.41 -6.57
CA PHE A 58 23.37 -13.35 -7.37
C PHE A 58 23.11 -13.85 -8.79
N ASN A 59 23.85 -13.28 -9.74
CA ASN A 59 23.85 -13.79 -11.09
C ASN A 59 24.81 -14.98 -11.16
N THR A 60 24.29 -16.17 -11.43
CA THR A 60 25.06 -17.42 -11.50
C THR A 60 24.80 -18.12 -12.84
N THR A 61 25.36 -19.31 -13.05
CA THR A 61 25.00 -20.13 -14.21
C THR A 61 23.55 -20.58 -14.14
N GLU A 62 23.02 -20.76 -12.92
CA GLU A 62 21.67 -21.25 -12.67
C GLU A 62 20.64 -20.12 -12.48
N ASN A 63 21.09 -18.94 -12.02
CA ASN A 63 20.24 -17.77 -11.76
C ASN A 63 20.59 -16.58 -12.67
N ASP A 64 19.75 -16.29 -13.66
CA ASP A 64 19.88 -15.12 -14.52
C ASP A 64 19.09 -13.95 -13.94
N LEU A 65 19.79 -12.98 -13.34
CA LEU A 65 19.15 -11.83 -12.71
C LEU A 65 18.49 -10.86 -13.70
N ASN A 66 18.71 -11.02 -15.01
CA ASN A 66 18.00 -10.26 -16.04
C ASN A 66 16.61 -10.86 -16.34
N TYR A 67 16.38 -12.13 -15.99
CA TYR A 67 15.07 -12.77 -16.07
C TYR A 67 14.41 -12.74 -14.70
N TRP A 68 13.77 -11.61 -14.36
CA TRP A 68 13.02 -11.44 -13.11
C TRP A 68 13.78 -11.81 -11.82
N GLY A 69 15.04 -11.37 -11.72
CA GLY A 69 15.81 -11.55 -10.49
C GLY A 69 15.10 -10.98 -9.25
N LEU A 70 15.43 -11.52 -8.07
CA LEU A 70 14.78 -11.18 -6.82
C LEU A 70 15.11 -9.72 -6.42
N ASP A 71 14.08 -8.88 -6.37
CA ASP A 71 14.19 -7.43 -6.13
C ASP A 71 13.57 -6.96 -4.79
N TYR A 72 13.03 -7.90 -4.01
CA TYR A 72 12.39 -7.66 -2.72
C TYR A 72 13.21 -8.24 -1.56
N PRO A 73 13.03 -7.76 -0.31
CA PRO A 73 13.87 -8.19 0.80
C PRO A 73 13.56 -9.63 1.21
N PRO A 74 14.42 -10.23 2.07
CA PRO A 74 14.40 -11.66 2.37
C PRO A 74 13.06 -12.25 2.79
N LEU A 75 12.18 -11.49 3.46
CA LEU A 75 10.89 -12.02 3.88
C LEU A 75 9.97 -12.35 2.70
N THR A 76 10.07 -11.61 1.58
CA THR A 76 9.39 -12.01 0.33
C THR A 76 9.99 -13.30 -0.21
N ALA A 77 11.32 -13.45 -0.21
CA ALA A 77 11.96 -14.66 -0.71
C ALA A 77 11.49 -15.90 0.09
N TYR A 78 11.37 -15.79 1.42
CA TYR A 78 10.81 -16.87 2.24
C TYR A 78 9.34 -17.14 2.00
N HIS A 79 8.54 -16.11 1.70
CA HIS A 79 7.16 -16.31 1.30
C HIS A 79 7.07 -17.03 -0.06
N SER A 80 7.89 -16.63 -1.04
CA SER A 80 8.00 -17.35 -2.32
C SER A 80 8.43 -18.80 -2.11
N LEU A 81 9.40 -19.07 -1.24
CA LEU A 81 9.82 -20.42 -0.90
C LEU A 81 8.68 -21.26 -0.32
N LEU A 82 7.91 -20.69 0.62
CA LEU A 82 6.75 -21.37 1.20
C LEU A 82 5.71 -21.72 0.13
N CYS A 83 5.38 -20.77 -0.76
CA CYS A 83 4.50 -21.02 -1.89
C CYS A 83 5.06 -22.10 -2.82
N ALA A 84 6.38 -22.09 -3.08
CA ALA A 84 7.03 -23.05 -3.95
C ALA A 84 6.96 -24.49 -3.42
N TYR A 85 7.09 -24.68 -2.10
CA TYR A 85 6.87 -26.00 -1.48
C TYR A 85 5.46 -26.51 -1.74
N VAL A 86 4.44 -25.66 -1.62
CA VAL A 86 3.05 -26.03 -1.93
C VAL A 86 2.87 -26.29 -3.42
N ALA A 87 3.47 -25.47 -4.30
CA ALA A 87 3.45 -25.65 -5.74
C ALA A 87 4.02 -27.03 -6.12
N LYS A 88 5.20 -27.37 -5.60
CA LYS A 88 5.89 -28.65 -5.84
C LYS A 88 5.04 -29.86 -5.46
N LEU A 89 4.28 -29.76 -4.36
CA LEU A 89 3.39 -30.83 -3.90
C LEU A 89 2.19 -31.04 -4.83
N ILE A 90 1.71 -29.98 -5.49
CA ILE A 90 0.54 -30.05 -6.38
C ILE A 90 0.96 -30.42 -7.80
N ASN A 91 1.90 -29.68 -8.38
CA ASN A 91 2.48 -29.96 -9.69
C ASN A 91 3.95 -29.49 -9.73
N PRO A 92 4.90 -30.43 -9.77
CA PRO A 92 6.33 -30.14 -9.86
C PRO A 92 6.76 -29.26 -11.03
N GLU A 93 6.06 -29.30 -12.16
CA GLU A 93 6.39 -28.55 -13.37
C GLU A 93 6.30 -27.03 -13.18
N TRP A 94 5.54 -26.55 -12.19
CA TRP A 94 5.35 -25.10 -11.98
C TRP A 94 6.59 -24.38 -11.45
N VAL A 95 7.48 -25.14 -10.81
CA VAL A 95 8.70 -24.65 -10.15
C VAL A 95 9.93 -25.43 -10.59
N GLU A 96 9.86 -26.14 -11.71
CA GLU A 96 11.02 -26.89 -12.23
C GLU A 96 12.05 -25.94 -12.82
N LEU A 97 13.31 -26.06 -12.37
CA LEU A 97 14.39 -25.18 -12.81
C LEU A 97 14.57 -25.29 -14.33
N TYR A 98 14.69 -24.15 -15.01
CA TYR A 98 14.88 -24.01 -16.47
C TYR A 98 13.67 -24.26 -17.35
N THR A 99 12.85 -25.27 -17.06
CA THR A 99 11.72 -25.68 -17.90
C THR A 99 10.45 -24.88 -17.59
N SER A 100 10.31 -24.38 -16.36
CA SER A 100 9.10 -23.67 -15.90
C SER A 100 9.06 -22.18 -16.25
N ARG A 101 10.08 -21.63 -16.92
CA ARG A 101 10.11 -20.22 -17.35
C ARG A 101 8.98 -19.93 -18.34
N GLY A 102 8.13 -18.97 -17.99
CA GLY A 102 6.94 -18.64 -18.77
C GLY A 102 5.82 -19.67 -18.70
N TYR A 103 5.76 -20.50 -17.64
CA TYR A 103 4.74 -21.53 -17.52
C TYR A 103 3.34 -20.95 -17.32
N GLU A 104 2.46 -21.21 -18.30
CA GLU A 104 1.05 -20.79 -18.27
C GLU A 104 0.12 -21.99 -18.33
N SER A 105 -0.77 -22.12 -17.34
CA SER A 105 -1.90 -23.04 -17.40
C SER A 105 -3.05 -22.54 -16.52
N PRO A 106 -4.30 -22.95 -16.79
CA PRO A 106 -5.43 -22.61 -15.92
C PRO A 106 -5.25 -23.08 -14.48
N ALA A 107 -4.65 -24.26 -14.26
CA ALA A 107 -4.40 -24.81 -12.94
C ALA A 107 -3.32 -24.01 -12.17
N HIS A 108 -2.24 -23.62 -12.86
CA HIS A 108 -1.20 -22.78 -12.28
C HIS A 108 -1.75 -21.38 -11.92
N LYS A 109 -2.56 -20.78 -12.80
CA LYS A 109 -3.27 -19.52 -12.52
C LYS A 109 -4.13 -19.63 -11.27
N LEU A 110 -4.92 -20.70 -11.14
CA LEU A 110 -5.75 -20.93 -9.97
C LEU A 110 -4.91 -21.01 -8.68
N PHE A 111 -3.81 -21.77 -8.71
CA PHE A 111 -2.88 -21.89 -7.58
C PHE A 111 -2.33 -20.52 -7.16
N MET A 112 -1.78 -19.77 -8.13
CA MET A 112 -1.21 -18.45 -7.88
C MET A 112 -2.27 -17.46 -7.35
N ARG A 113 -3.50 -17.45 -7.88
CA ARG A 113 -4.57 -16.61 -7.33
C ARG A 113 -4.95 -17.01 -5.90
N ALA A 114 -4.90 -18.31 -5.58
CA ALA A 114 -5.21 -18.82 -4.25
C ALA A 114 -4.13 -18.42 -3.22
N THR A 115 -2.85 -18.38 -3.57
CA THR A 115 -1.79 -17.94 -2.65
C THR A 115 -1.96 -16.46 -2.25
N VAL A 116 -2.33 -15.58 -3.20
CA VAL A 116 -2.67 -14.18 -2.91
C VAL A 116 -3.87 -14.09 -1.96
N LEU A 117 -4.93 -14.87 -2.22
CA LEU A 117 -6.13 -14.92 -1.38
C LEU A 117 -5.81 -15.35 0.06
N VAL A 118 -5.03 -16.42 0.22
CA VAL A 118 -4.63 -16.94 1.53
C VAL A 118 -3.83 -15.89 2.30
N ALA A 119 -2.86 -15.25 1.65
CA ALA A 119 -2.04 -14.21 2.27
C ALA A 119 -2.88 -12.99 2.74
N ASP A 120 -3.84 -12.57 1.92
CA ASP A 120 -4.77 -11.47 2.24
C ASP A 120 -5.70 -11.80 3.42
N ILE A 121 -6.27 -13.02 3.44
CA ILE A 121 -7.10 -13.53 4.54
C ILE A 121 -6.33 -13.61 5.85
N LEU A 122 -5.06 -14.00 5.81
CA LEU A 122 -4.25 -14.16 7.02
C LEU A 122 -3.77 -12.82 7.59
N ILE A 123 -3.53 -11.82 6.74
CA ILE A 123 -2.78 -10.62 7.13
C ILE A 123 -3.62 -9.35 7.04
N TYR A 124 -4.09 -9.00 5.84
CA TYR A 124 -4.68 -7.68 5.60
C TYR A 124 -6.15 -7.59 6.02
N ILE A 125 -7.00 -8.57 5.67
CA ILE A 125 -8.42 -8.55 6.04
C ILE A 125 -8.60 -8.48 7.57
N PRO A 126 -7.91 -9.30 8.39
CA PRO A 126 -7.98 -9.19 9.84
C PRO A 126 -7.50 -7.84 10.37
N ALA A 127 -6.42 -7.29 9.79
CA ALA A 127 -5.91 -5.97 10.17
C ALA A 127 -6.96 -4.88 9.96
N VAL A 128 -7.64 -4.86 8.80
CA VAL A 128 -8.71 -3.89 8.51
C VAL A 128 -9.86 -4.02 9.51
N VAL A 129 -10.33 -5.23 9.76
CA VAL A 129 -11.43 -5.48 10.71
C VAL A 129 -11.04 -5.02 12.12
N VAL A 130 -9.86 -5.40 12.60
CA VAL A 130 -9.38 -5.03 13.94
C VAL A 130 -9.18 -3.52 14.05
N TYR A 131 -8.54 -2.88 13.07
CA TYR A 131 -8.36 -1.43 13.06
C TYR A 131 -9.70 -0.71 13.19
N CYS A 132 -10.68 -1.05 12.34
CA CYS A 132 -11.97 -0.37 12.36
C CYS A 132 -12.79 -0.63 13.62
N LEU A 133 -12.73 -1.84 14.19
CA LEU A 133 -13.48 -2.16 15.40
C LEU A 133 -12.90 -1.48 16.64
N TYR A 134 -11.58 -1.40 16.76
CA TYR A 134 -10.90 -0.96 17.98
C TYR A 134 -10.35 0.46 17.94
N LEU A 135 -9.92 0.96 16.77
CA LEU A 135 -9.23 2.25 16.65
C LEU A 135 -10.00 3.31 15.85
N ALA A 136 -10.91 2.91 14.95
CA ALA A 136 -11.76 3.89 14.28
C ALA A 136 -12.83 4.45 15.24
N GLU A 137 -13.15 5.73 15.08
CA GLU A 137 -14.15 6.41 15.89
C GLU A 137 -15.55 6.35 15.28
N GLY A 138 -16.58 6.37 16.14
CA GLY A 138 -17.98 6.46 15.77
C GLY A 138 -18.80 5.19 16.02
N SER A 139 -20.06 5.24 15.55
CA SER A 139 -21.04 4.18 15.79
C SER A 139 -20.64 2.85 15.13
N PHE A 140 -21.18 1.74 15.63
CA PHE A 140 -20.91 0.42 15.04
C PHE A 140 -21.24 0.36 13.54
N LYS A 141 -22.36 0.98 13.11
CA LYS A 141 -22.74 1.09 11.70
C LYS A 141 -21.66 1.82 10.88
N LYS A 142 -21.14 2.93 11.40
CA LYS A 142 -20.04 3.67 10.77
C LYS A 142 -18.79 2.80 10.63
N LYS A 143 -18.41 2.07 11.69
CA LYS A 143 -17.28 1.14 11.68
C LYS A 143 -17.44 0.06 10.61
N VAL A 144 -18.61 -0.59 10.53
CA VAL A 144 -18.91 -1.61 9.51
C VAL A 144 -18.84 -1.03 8.11
N SER A 145 -19.41 0.15 7.87
CA SER A 145 -19.34 0.79 6.56
C SER A 145 -17.89 1.17 6.18
N THR A 146 -17.08 1.61 7.14
CA THR A 146 -15.64 1.85 6.91
C THR A 146 -14.90 0.55 6.60
N ILE A 147 -15.15 -0.54 7.33
CA ILE A 147 -14.60 -1.88 7.00
C ILE A 147 -14.92 -2.23 5.55
N PHE A 148 -16.19 -2.11 5.18
CA PHE A 148 -16.65 -2.50 3.85
C PHE A 148 -16.00 -1.64 2.74
N CYS A 149 -15.89 -0.32 2.95
CA CYS A 149 -15.20 0.55 2.00
C CYS A 149 -13.70 0.22 1.87
N ILE A 150 -12.99 0.02 2.98
CA ILE A 150 -11.55 -0.32 2.92
C ILE A 150 -11.36 -1.66 2.21
N LEU A 151 -12.15 -2.67 2.57
CA LEU A 151 -12.05 -3.98 1.96
C LEU A 151 -12.44 -3.97 0.48
N LEU A 152 -13.37 -3.12 0.04
CA LEU A 152 -13.75 -2.98 -1.37
C LEU A 152 -12.95 -1.94 -2.15
N TYR A 153 -11.86 -1.40 -1.59
CA TYR A 153 -11.00 -0.46 -2.30
C TYR A 153 -10.51 -1.08 -3.63
N PRO A 154 -10.89 -0.52 -4.80
CA PRO A 154 -10.59 -1.12 -6.09
C PRO A 154 -9.11 -1.16 -6.40
N GLY A 155 -8.35 -0.11 -6.03
CA GLY A 155 -6.92 -0.03 -6.33
C GLY A 155 -6.14 -1.24 -5.82
N LEU A 156 -6.30 -1.59 -4.53
CA LEU A 156 -5.62 -2.77 -3.98
C LEU A 156 -6.15 -4.08 -4.58
N THR A 157 -7.47 -4.20 -4.74
CA THR A 157 -8.10 -5.41 -5.28
C THR A 157 -7.65 -5.69 -6.71
N LEU A 158 -7.63 -4.69 -7.58
CA LEU A 158 -7.25 -4.81 -8.99
C LEU A 158 -5.76 -5.11 -9.15
N ILE A 159 -4.90 -4.54 -8.29
CA ILE A 159 -3.46 -4.80 -8.36
C ILE A 159 -3.11 -6.19 -7.82
N ASP A 160 -3.65 -6.60 -6.68
CA ASP A 160 -3.31 -7.91 -6.10
C ASP A 160 -4.01 -9.06 -6.86
N TYR A 161 -5.32 -8.95 -7.11
CA TYR A 161 -6.12 -10.03 -7.70
C TYR A 161 -6.30 -9.93 -9.22
N GLY A 162 -6.00 -8.79 -9.84
CA GLY A 162 -5.99 -8.63 -11.29
C GLY A 162 -4.57 -8.70 -11.82
N HIS A 163 -3.79 -7.65 -11.59
CA HIS A 163 -2.40 -7.51 -12.07
C HIS A 163 -1.46 -8.61 -11.55
N PHE A 164 -1.73 -9.16 -10.36
CA PHE A 164 -0.95 -10.19 -9.66
C PHE A 164 0.21 -9.64 -8.84
N GLN A 165 -0.07 -9.29 -7.59
CA GLN A 165 0.91 -8.81 -6.62
C GLN A 165 0.52 -9.24 -5.20
N TYR A 166 1.50 -9.23 -4.29
CA TYR A 166 1.29 -9.46 -2.86
C TYR A 166 1.41 -8.16 -2.04
N ASN A 167 0.72 -7.08 -2.42
CA ASN A 167 0.84 -5.81 -1.67
C ASN A 167 0.07 -5.85 -0.34
N SER A 168 -1.04 -6.58 -0.30
CA SER A 168 -1.85 -6.83 0.91
C SER A 168 -1.01 -7.34 2.09
N VAL A 169 0.00 -8.18 1.85
CA VAL A 169 0.91 -8.66 2.91
C VAL A 169 1.67 -7.49 3.55
N SER A 170 2.38 -6.71 2.74
CA SER A 170 3.16 -5.55 3.21
C SER A 170 2.28 -4.52 3.90
N LEU A 171 1.21 -4.08 3.21
CA LEU A 171 0.30 -3.05 3.70
C LEU A 171 -0.46 -3.52 4.95
N GLY A 172 -0.78 -4.81 5.02
CA GLY A 172 -1.44 -5.44 6.17
C GLY A 172 -0.51 -5.51 7.39
N LEU A 173 0.76 -5.88 7.19
CA LEU A 173 1.78 -5.83 8.25
C LEU A 173 2.02 -4.38 8.71
N ALA A 174 2.04 -3.40 7.81
CA ALA A 174 2.14 -1.99 8.16
C ALA A 174 0.92 -1.53 8.99
N LEU A 175 -0.29 -1.97 8.61
CA LEU A 175 -1.52 -1.71 9.35
C LEU A 175 -1.51 -2.38 10.74
N TRP A 176 -1.03 -3.62 10.85
CA TRP A 176 -0.76 -4.25 12.15
C TRP A 176 0.23 -3.45 12.99
N GLY A 177 1.23 -2.85 12.35
CA GLY A 177 2.11 -1.86 12.96
C GLY A 177 1.33 -0.69 13.57
N VAL A 178 0.46 -0.04 12.78
CA VAL A 178 -0.40 1.06 13.24
C VAL A 178 -1.33 0.61 14.37
N ILE A 179 -1.90 -0.58 14.29
CA ILE A 179 -2.77 -1.16 15.32
C ILE A 179 -2.02 -1.34 16.63
N GLY A 180 -0.83 -1.97 16.58
CA GLY A 180 0.00 -2.19 17.76
C GLY A 180 0.35 -0.87 18.46
N LEU A 181 0.77 0.14 17.70
CA LEU A 181 1.06 1.47 18.23
C LEU A 181 -0.18 2.18 18.80
N GLY A 182 -1.31 2.12 18.09
CA GLY A 182 -2.57 2.72 18.51
C GLY A 182 -3.15 2.11 19.79
N LEU A 183 -2.92 0.81 20.01
CA LEU A 183 -3.31 0.10 21.24
C LEU A 183 -2.25 0.17 22.35
N GLY A 184 -1.17 0.94 22.16
CA GLY A 184 -0.09 1.09 23.13
C GLY A 184 0.82 -0.13 23.27
N ARG A 185 0.72 -1.11 22.36
CA ARG A 185 1.58 -2.30 22.28
C ARG A 185 2.78 -1.99 21.38
N ASP A 186 3.64 -1.07 21.83
CA ASP A 186 4.70 -0.47 21.02
C ASP A 186 5.62 -1.52 20.37
N MET A 187 6.06 -2.53 21.12
CA MET A 187 6.93 -3.59 20.61
C MET A 187 6.26 -4.43 19.51
N LEU A 188 4.97 -4.79 19.66
CA LEU A 188 4.25 -5.52 18.62
C LEU A 188 4.05 -4.66 17.36
N GLY A 189 3.77 -3.37 17.55
CA GLY A 189 3.67 -2.42 16.44
C GLY A 189 5.00 -2.27 15.68
N SER A 190 6.11 -2.14 16.41
CA SER A 190 7.45 -2.09 15.82
C SER A 190 7.82 -3.38 15.10
N PHE A 191 7.57 -4.54 15.72
CA PHE A 191 7.78 -5.85 15.10
C PHE A 191 7.03 -5.98 13.77
N ALA A 192 5.72 -5.71 13.76
CA ALA A 192 4.89 -5.82 12.56
C ALA A 192 5.33 -4.85 11.45
N PHE A 193 5.67 -3.61 11.79
CA PHE A 193 6.17 -2.66 10.79
C PHE A 193 7.56 -3.03 10.26
N THR A 194 8.44 -3.59 11.09
CA THR A 194 9.72 -4.14 10.64
C THR A 194 9.52 -5.33 9.69
N LEU A 195 8.54 -6.21 9.94
CA LEU A 195 8.17 -7.24 8.97
C LEU A 195 7.66 -6.65 7.66
N ALA A 196 6.83 -5.60 7.70
CA ALA A 196 6.35 -4.92 6.50
C ALA A 196 7.51 -4.41 5.62
N LEU A 197 8.48 -3.71 6.23
CA LEU A 197 9.69 -3.23 5.58
C LEU A 197 10.53 -4.36 4.96
N ASN A 198 10.63 -5.50 5.65
CA ASN A 198 11.36 -6.67 5.16
C ASN A 198 10.58 -7.49 4.13
N TYR A 199 9.28 -7.24 3.99
CA TYR A 199 8.46 -7.84 2.94
C TYR A 199 8.56 -7.01 1.65
N LYS A 200 8.37 -5.69 1.73
CA LYS A 200 8.60 -4.76 0.61
C LYS A 200 9.28 -3.49 1.14
N GLN A 201 10.46 -3.18 0.59
CA GLN A 201 11.25 -2.00 0.97
C GLN A 201 10.52 -0.67 0.76
N MET A 202 9.48 -0.65 -0.08
CA MET A 202 8.68 0.54 -0.33
C MET A 202 7.92 1.05 0.91
N GLU A 203 7.75 0.21 1.95
CA GLU A 203 7.23 0.64 3.25
C GLU A 203 8.10 1.70 3.95
N LEU A 204 9.31 1.97 3.44
CA LEU A 204 10.11 3.12 3.86
C LEU A 204 9.35 4.44 3.77
N TYR A 205 8.31 4.52 2.92
CA TYR A 205 7.43 5.69 2.80
C TYR A 205 6.72 6.02 4.11
N HIS A 206 6.49 5.00 4.96
CA HIS A 206 5.88 5.12 6.28
C HIS A 206 6.91 5.19 7.42
N SER A 207 8.20 4.93 7.15
CA SER A 207 9.22 4.75 8.19
C SER A 207 9.43 5.99 9.07
N LEU A 208 9.47 7.18 8.47
CA LEU A 208 9.69 8.43 9.19
C LEU A 208 8.56 8.75 10.19
N PRO A 209 7.27 8.66 9.82
CA PRO A 209 6.16 8.73 10.78
C PRO A 209 6.25 7.72 11.91
N PHE A 210 6.55 6.44 11.63
CA PHE A 210 6.69 5.41 12.66
C PHE A 210 7.82 5.75 13.64
N PHE A 211 8.97 6.15 13.10
CA PHE A 211 10.13 6.58 13.88
C PHE A 211 9.79 7.79 14.77
N CYS A 212 9.24 8.86 14.20
CA CYS A 212 8.91 10.08 14.94
C CYS A 212 7.81 9.84 15.99
N TYR A 213 6.84 8.97 15.73
CA TYR A 213 5.83 8.60 16.71
C TYR A 213 6.45 7.91 17.93
N LEU A 214 7.24 6.86 17.69
CA LEU A 214 7.89 6.06 18.75
C LEU A 214 8.91 6.89 19.53
N LEU A 215 9.78 7.63 18.84
CA LEU A 215 10.74 8.50 19.48
C LEU A 215 10.05 9.62 20.27
N GLY A 216 8.98 10.19 19.74
CA GLY A 216 8.17 11.19 20.45
C GLY A 216 7.57 10.64 21.74
N LYS A 217 7.10 9.39 21.74
CA LYS A 217 6.64 8.70 22.96
C LYS A 217 7.78 8.52 23.96
N CYS A 218 8.97 8.12 23.50
CA CYS A 218 10.15 7.99 24.35
C CYS A 218 10.53 9.33 25.00
N VAL A 219 10.59 10.42 24.20
CA VAL A 219 10.90 11.77 24.68
C VAL A 219 9.89 12.23 25.73
N LYS A 220 8.59 12.07 25.48
CA LYS A 220 7.54 12.42 26.44
C LYS A 220 7.61 11.65 27.77
N GLN A 221 8.18 10.45 27.77
CA GLN A 221 8.38 9.63 28.96
C GLN A 221 9.74 9.86 29.64
N GLY A 222 10.57 10.78 29.12
CA GLY A 222 11.88 11.14 29.65
C GLY A 222 13.02 10.21 29.20
N LEU A 223 13.99 10.76 28.46
CA LEU A 223 15.14 10.03 27.88
C LEU A 223 16.21 9.60 28.90
N THR A 224 16.04 9.88 30.18
CA THR A 224 16.92 9.41 31.27
C THR A 224 16.27 8.32 32.12
N GLY A 225 15.02 7.94 31.83
CA GLY A 225 14.25 6.98 32.64
C GLY A 225 13.42 6.03 31.79
N ARG A 226 12.09 6.04 31.98
CA ARG A 226 11.16 5.13 31.30
C ARG A 226 11.20 5.28 29.77
N GLY A 227 11.41 6.50 29.28
CA GLY A 227 11.58 6.77 27.85
C GLY A 227 12.82 6.10 27.24
N LEU A 228 13.95 6.08 27.95
CA LEU A 228 15.15 5.36 27.51
C LEU A 228 14.89 3.85 27.45
N LEU A 229 14.25 3.30 28.48
CA LEU A 229 13.90 1.88 28.51
C LEU A 229 12.97 1.50 27.34
N LEU A 230 11.99 2.36 27.02
CA LEU A 230 11.12 2.16 25.86
C LEU A 230 11.93 2.20 24.56
N LEU A 231 12.83 3.17 24.41
CA LEU A 231 13.69 3.30 23.24
C LEU A 231 14.56 2.06 23.04
N VAL A 232 15.18 1.54 24.11
CA VAL A 232 15.98 0.32 24.07
C VAL A 232 15.13 -0.90 23.71
N LYS A 233 13.92 -1.03 24.27
CA LYS A 233 13.02 -2.15 23.94
C LYS A 233 12.56 -2.11 22.48
N VAL A 234 12.17 -0.94 22.00
CA VAL A 234 11.74 -0.73 20.60
C VAL A 234 12.91 -0.96 19.66
N GLY A 235 14.07 -0.34 19.92
CA GLY A 235 15.28 -0.52 19.13
C GLY A 235 15.74 -1.98 19.08
N GLY A 236 15.75 -2.66 20.23
CA GLY A 236 16.06 -4.09 20.32
C GLY A 236 15.06 -4.95 19.53
N THR A 237 13.77 -4.64 19.59
CA THR A 237 12.73 -5.34 18.81
C THR A 237 13.00 -5.20 17.31
N VAL A 238 13.27 -3.99 16.83
CA VAL A 238 13.57 -3.72 15.41
C VAL A 238 14.83 -4.47 14.99
N LEU A 239 15.93 -4.37 15.75
CA LEU A 239 17.20 -5.03 15.43
C LEU A 239 17.09 -6.55 15.40
N VAL A 240 16.42 -7.15 16.39
CA VAL A 240 16.21 -8.61 16.44
C VAL A 240 15.34 -9.06 15.27
N THR A 241 14.27 -8.33 14.95
CA THR A 241 13.39 -8.67 13.83
C THR A 241 14.13 -8.59 12.50
N PHE A 242 14.92 -7.53 12.26
CA PHE A 242 15.79 -7.43 11.10
C PHE A 242 16.79 -8.59 11.04
N ALA A 243 17.44 -8.90 12.18
CA ALA A 243 18.39 -9.98 12.23
C ALA A 243 17.76 -11.32 11.82
N LEU A 244 16.59 -11.65 12.37
CA LEU A 244 15.85 -12.88 12.04
C LEU A 244 15.41 -12.92 10.57
N CYS A 245 14.89 -11.81 10.02
CA CYS A 245 14.51 -11.75 8.61
C CYS A 245 15.71 -11.90 7.67
N TRP A 246 16.88 -11.39 8.05
CA TRP A 246 18.08 -11.39 7.20
C TRP A 246 18.96 -12.61 7.40
N LEU A 247 18.68 -13.50 8.35
CA LEU A 247 19.38 -14.80 8.41
C LEU A 247 18.91 -15.68 7.26
N PRO A 248 19.80 -16.38 6.51
CA PRO A 248 21.25 -16.48 6.73
C PRO A 248 22.11 -15.46 5.97
N PHE A 249 21.53 -14.51 5.23
CA PHE A 249 22.25 -13.47 4.46
C PHE A 249 23.24 -12.64 5.28
N LEU A 250 23.07 -12.57 6.61
CA LEU A 250 24.01 -11.90 7.51
C LEU A 250 25.38 -12.61 7.65
N SER A 251 25.52 -13.82 7.13
CA SER A 251 26.75 -14.62 7.29
C SER A 251 27.94 -14.06 6.52
N ASP A 252 27.68 -13.28 5.46
CA ASP A 252 28.72 -12.69 4.60
C ASP A 252 28.34 -11.25 4.22
N SER A 253 29.31 -10.35 4.27
CA SER A 253 29.14 -8.94 3.89
C SER A 253 28.80 -8.76 2.41
N GLN A 254 29.29 -9.64 1.53
CA GLN A 254 28.95 -9.57 0.11
C GLN A 254 27.47 -9.92 -0.12
N GLN A 255 26.94 -10.90 0.62
CA GLN A 255 25.51 -11.25 0.58
C GLN A 255 24.63 -10.08 1.00
N ILE A 256 24.95 -9.42 2.11
CA ILE A 256 24.24 -8.22 2.58
C ILE A 256 24.26 -7.13 1.50
N LEU A 257 25.44 -6.80 0.98
CA LEU A 257 25.60 -5.73 0.00
C LEU A 257 24.84 -6.03 -1.30
N GLN A 258 24.85 -7.28 -1.75
CA GLN A 258 24.14 -7.69 -2.95
C GLN A 258 22.63 -7.59 -2.78
N VAL A 259 22.08 -8.05 -1.65
CA VAL A 259 20.65 -7.86 -1.35
C VAL A 259 20.30 -6.38 -1.37
N VAL A 260 21.06 -5.54 -0.65
CA VAL A 260 20.83 -4.08 -0.61
C VAL A 260 20.88 -3.46 -2.01
N HIS A 261 21.84 -3.85 -2.84
CA HIS A 261 21.97 -3.35 -4.22
C HIS A 261 20.76 -3.73 -5.09
N ARG A 262 20.20 -4.93 -4.92
CA ARG A 262 18.96 -5.34 -5.60
C ARG A 262 17.74 -4.57 -5.11
N LEU A 263 17.63 -4.29 -3.80
CA LEU A 263 16.49 -3.56 -3.25
C LEU A 263 16.43 -2.10 -3.71
N PHE A 264 17.58 -1.46 -3.94
CA PHE A 264 17.70 -0.06 -4.32
C PHE A 264 18.48 0.10 -5.63
N PRO A 265 17.86 -0.19 -6.78
CA PRO A 265 18.53 -0.13 -8.09
C PRO A 265 18.65 1.32 -8.59
N VAL A 266 19.54 2.11 -7.98
CA VAL A 266 19.76 3.54 -8.30
C VAL A 266 20.13 3.76 -9.78
N ALA A 267 20.66 2.74 -10.46
CA ALA A 267 21.05 2.80 -11.86
C ALA A 267 19.88 3.00 -12.86
N ARG A 268 18.62 2.74 -12.46
CA ARG A 268 17.43 2.81 -13.34
C ARG A 268 16.94 4.24 -13.67
N GLY A 269 17.77 5.27 -13.50
CA GLY A 269 17.42 6.65 -13.90
C GLY A 269 16.21 7.29 -13.16
N LEU A 270 15.95 8.57 -13.44
CA LEU A 270 14.84 9.34 -12.85
C LEU A 270 13.57 9.08 -13.68
N PHE A 271 12.56 8.41 -13.13
CA PHE A 271 11.34 7.94 -13.82
C PHE A 271 11.59 7.25 -15.18
N GLU A 272 11.57 5.92 -15.21
CA GLU A 272 11.54 5.14 -16.47
C GLU A 272 10.13 5.10 -17.06
N ASP A 273 9.11 5.05 -16.21
CA ASP A 273 7.70 4.96 -16.60
C ASP A 273 6.91 6.26 -16.38
N LYS A 274 5.75 6.34 -17.05
CA LYS A 274 4.82 7.46 -16.94
C LYS A 274 4.02 7.33 -15.64
N VAL A 275 4.52 7.95 -14.58
CA VAL A 275 3.89 7.94 -13.25
C VAL A 275 3.26 9.30 -12.93
N ALA A 276 2.20 9.33 -12.13
CA ALA A 276 1.57 10.56 -11.66
C ALA A 276 2.38 11.28 -10.56
N ASN A 277 3.70 11.42 -10.76
CA ASN A 277 4.61 12.12 -9.84
C ASN A 277 4.99 13.50 -10.39
N THR A 278 5.58 14.33 -9.53
CA THR A 278 5.96 15.71 -9.88
C THR A 278 6.94 15.73 -11.05
N TRP A 279 7.88 14.79 -11.10
CA TRP A 279 8.91 14.73 -12.12
C TRP A 279 8.35 14.46 -13.52
N CYS A 280 7.44 13.50 -13.65
CA CYS A 280 6.82 13.15 -14.93
C CYS A 280 5.92 14.29 -15.42
N SER A 281 5.16 14.95 -14.53
CA SER A 281 4.35 16.11 -14.90
C SER A 281 5.20 17.30 -15.35
N LEU A 282 6.27 17.61 -14.60
CA LEU A 282 7.19 18.70 -14.96
C LEU A 282 7.98 18.40 -16.23
N ASN A 283 8.30 17.13 -16.52
CA ASN A 283 9.04 16.72 -17.71
C ASN A 283 8.34 17.09 -19.04
N VAL A 284 7.04 17.41 -19.02
CA VAL A 284 6.33 17.95 -20.19
C VAL A 284 6.80 19.36 -20.52
N LEU A 285 7.09 20.18 -19.50
CA LEU A 285 7.48 21.59 -19.63
C LEU A 285 8.99 21.79 -19.55
N ILE A 286 9.65 21.10 -18.62
CA ILE A 286 11.06 21.25 -18.29
C ILE A 286 11.72 19.88 -18.44
N LYS A 287 12.61 19.72 -19.43
CA LYS A 287 13.34 18.47 -19.66
C LYS A 287 14.46 18.29 -18.62
N ILE A 288 14.10 17.94 -17.39
CA ILE A 288 15.02 17.82 -16.24
C ILE A 288 16.22 16.91 -16.58
N LYS A 289 15.98 15.82 -17.32
CA LYS A 289 17.03 14.88 -17.76
C LYS A 289 18.11 15.53 -18.64
N THR A 290 17.79 16.58 -19.38
CA THR A 290 18.77 17.30 -20.23
C THR A 290 19.46 18.45 -19.49
N LEU A 291 18.87 18.92 -18.40
CA LEU A 291 19.36 20.07 -17.64
C LEU A 291 20.26 19.69 -16.46
N MET A 292 20.09 18.48 -15.92
CA MET A 292 20.75 18.05 -14.68
C MET A 292 21.39 16.67 -14.85
N SER A 293 22.54 16.43 -14.21
CA SER A 293 23.13 15.09 -14.12
C SER A 293 22.29 14.16 -13.24
N THR A 294 22.43 12.85 -13.42
CA THR A 294 21.76 11.82 -12.61
C THR A 294 21.98 12.02 -11.11
N GLY A 295 23.21 12.36 -10.70
CA GLY A 295 23.54 12.63 -9.29
C GLY A 295 22.81 13.86 -8.74
N SER A 296 22.72 14.95 -9.51
CA SER A 296 21.97 16.14 -9.11
C SER A 296 20.47 15.89 -9.06
N GLN A 297 19.94 15.07 -9.97
CA GLN A 297 18.54 14.65 -9.95
C GLN A 297 18.20 13.83 -8.70
N LEU A 298 19.07 12.90 -8.32
CA LEU A 298 18.92 12.08 -7.12
C LEU A 298 18.94 12.96 -5.86
N SER A 299 19.93 13.85 -5.75
CA SER A 299 20.06 14.78 -4.62
C SER A 299 18.86 15.73 -4.51
N LEU A 300 18.40 16.30 -5.63
CA LEU A 300 17.22 17.16 -5.64
C LEU A 300 15.96 16.40 -5.18
N SER A 301 15.77 15.18 -5.69
CA SER A 301 14.64 14.33 -5.32
C SER A 301 14.66 13.98 -3.84
N PHE A 302 15.83 13.64 -3.31
CA PHE A 302 16.03 13.37 -1.89
C PHE A 302 15.68 14.58 -1.03
N VAL A 303 16.21 15.76 -1.37
CA VAL A 303 15.98 16.99 -0.60
C VAL A 303 14.50 17.38 -0.63
N LEU A 304 13.84 17.40 -1.80
CA LEU A 304 12.42 17.75 -1.89
C LEU A 304 11.52 16.76 -1.15
N THR A 305 11.80 15.46 -1.26
CA THR A 305 11.07 14.43 -0.51
C THR A 305 11.18 14.67 0.99
N LEU A 306 12.40 14.94 1.48
CA LEU A 306 12.66 15.18 2.89
C LEU A 306 11.99 16.47 3.38
N LEU A 307 12.10 17.57 2.62
CA LEU A 307 11.47 18.85 2.95
C LEU A 307 9.94 18.74 3.01
N ALA A 308 9.32 17.93 2.14
CA ALA A 308 7.88 17.71 2.14
C ALA A 308 7.43 16.78 3.28
N ALA A 309 8.25 15.78 3.67
CA ALA A 309 7.91 14.81 4.71
C ALA A 309 8.20 15.29 6.15
N LEU A 310 9.24 16.11 6.35
CA LEU A 310 9.73 16.52 7.67
C LEU A 310 8.73 17.33 8.52
N PRO A 311 7.98 18.33 8.00
CA PRO A 311 7.17 19.19 8.86
C PRO A 311 6.11 18.42 9.66
N SER A 312 5.41 17.47 9.03
CA SER A 312 4.42 16.63 9.71
C SER A 312 5.07 15.64 10.68
N SER A 313 6.26 15.12 10.35
CA SER A 313 7.02 14.19 11.17
C SER A 313 7.61 14.85 12.43
N ILE A 314 8.13 16.08 12.31
CA ILE A 314 8.60 16.89 13.45
C ILE A 314 7.42 17.23 14.37
N LYS A 315 6.27 17.62 13.81
CA LYS A 315 5.06 17.86 14.60
C LYS A 315 4.67 16.59 15.37
N LEU A 316 4.68 15.44 14.71
CA LEU A 316 4.39 14.15 15.32
C LEU A 316 5.35 13.80 16.46
N LEU A 317 6.65 14.07 16.30
CA LEU A 317 7.67 13.88 17.32
C LEU A 317 7.33 14.65 18.61
N THR A 318 6.89 15.89 18.47
CA THR A 318 6.51 16.73 19.63
C THR A 318 5.18 16.31 20.27
N ARG A 319 4.23 15.81 19.47
CA ARG A 319 2.87 15.46 19.89
C ARG A 319 2.43 14.10 19.31
N PRO A 320 2.98 12.98 19.80
CA PRO A 320 2.68 11.63 19.29
C PRO A 320 1.26 11.17 19.65
N THR A 321 0.25 11.65 18.92
CA THR A 321 -1.14 11.20 19.00
C THR A 321 -1.48 10.37 17.77
N LEU A 322 -2.44 9.43 17.90
CA LEU A 322 -2.83 8.57 16.78
C LEU A 322 -3.36 9.37 15.58
N TRP A 323 -4.11 10.45 15.84
CA TRP A 323 -4.57 11.37 14.79
C TRP A 323 -3.41 11.99 13.99
N GLN A 324 -2.41 12.54 14.69
CA GLN A 324 -1.25 13.13 14.02
C GLN A 324 -0.42 12.06 13.31
N PHE A 325 -0.38 10.84 13.85
CA PHE A 325 0.30 9.72 13.21
C PHE A 325 -0.35 9.37 11.86
N LYS A 326 -1.69 9.25 11.80
CA LYS A 326 -2.42 9.02 10.54
C LYS A 326 -2.12 10.12 9.51
N LEU A 327 -2.16 11.38 9.92
CA LEU A 327 -1.87 12.51 9.02
C LEU A 327 -0.41 12.51 8.53
N ALA A 328 0.54 12.21 9.42
CA ALA A 328 1.96 12.11 9.05
C ALA A 328 2.23 10.93 8.10
N LEU A 329 1.54 9.79 8.29
CA LEU A 329 1.60 8.65 7.36
C LEU A 329 1.13 9.06 5.96
N VAL A 330 -0.01 9.75 5.84
CA VAL A 330 -0.50 10.28 4.55
C VAL A 330 0.51 11.26 3.95
N ASN A 331 0.97 12.25 4.71
CA ASN A 331 1.88 13.27 4.20
C ASN A 331 3.23 12.69 3.77
N SER A 332 3.84 11.84 4.60
CA SER A 332 5.13 11.20 4.30
C SER A 332 5.02 10.35 3.05
N SER A 333 4.05 9.43 3.00
CA SER A 333 3.90 8.53 1.84
C SER A 333 3.59 9.29 0.54
N LEU A 334 2.79 10.37 0.59
CA LEU A 334 2.56 11.24 -0.57
C LEU A 334 3.82 12.01 -0.97
N ALA A 335 4.61 12.52 -0.01
CA ALA A 335 5.86 13.19 -0.30
C ALA A 335 6.84 12.26 -1.03
N PHE A 336 6.97 11.01 -0.57
CA PHE A 336 7.76 9.99 -1.26
C PHE A 336 7.19 9.69 -2.65
N PHE A 337 5.87 9.48 -2.79
CA PHE A 337 5.26 9.21 -4.09
C PHE A 337 5.44 10.36 -5.11
N LEU A 338 5.37 11.62 -4.67
CA LEU A 338 5.45 12.78 -5.55
C LEU A 338 6.88 13.17 -5.92
N PHE A 339 7.81 13.11 -4.95
CA PHE A 339 9.14 13.70 -5.09
C PHE A 339 10.29 12.69 -5.08
N SER A 340 10.05 11.39 -4.83
CA SER A 340 11.13 10.39 -4.87
C SER A 340 11.67 10.21 -6.29
N TYR A 341 12.94 9.78 -6.36
CA TYR A 341 13.68 9.56 -7.59
C TYR A 341 13.08 8.42 -8.43
N GLN A 342 12.69 7.33 -7.76
CA GLN A 342 12.07 6.15 -8.34
C GLN A 342 10.72 5.91 -7.68
N VAL A 343 9.68 5.89 -8.51
CA VAL A 343 8.29 5.65 -8.13
C VAL A 343 7.66 4.87 -9.28
N HIS A 344 6.78 3.93 -8.96
CA HIS A 344 5.96 3.20 -9.93
C HIS A 344 4.49 3.61 -9.79
N GLU A 345 3.68 3.36 -10.82
CA GLU A 345 2.24 3.69 -10.80
C GLU A 345 1.53 3.04 -9.59
N LYS A 346 1.92 1.81 -9.26
CA LYS A 346 1.38 1.00 -8.16
C LYS A 346 1.74 1.54 -6.77
N SER A 347 2.80 2.35 -6.65
CA SER A 347 3.26 2.89 -5.36
C SER A 347 2.24 3.83 -4.72
N ILE A 348 1.21 4.29 -5.45
CA ILE A 348 0.08 5.07 -4.91
C ILE A 348 -0.71 4.30 -3.83
N LEU A 349 -0.61 2.95 -3.81
CA LEU A 349 -1.21 2.11 -2.77
C LEU A 349 -0.62 2.40 -1.38
N LEU A 350 0.63 2.85 -1.29
CA LEU A 350 1.28 3.21 -0.03
C LEU A 350 0.57 4.42 0.62
N PRO A 351 0.36 5.57 -0.08
CA PRO A 351 -0.55 6.62 0.38
C PRO A 351 -2.01 6.20 0.58
N ALA A 352 -2.53 5.28 -0.24
CA ALA A 352 -3.92 4.86 -0.13
C ALA A 352 -4.23 4.18 1.21
N LEU A 353 -3.29 3.40 1.77
CA LEU A 353 -3.46 2.75 3.07
C LEU A 353 -3.77 3.74 4.22
N PRO A 354 -2.92 4.74 4.54
CA PRO A 354 -3.23 5.71 5.59
C PRO A 354 -4.41 6.61 5.25
N VAL A 355 -4.72 6.84 3.96
CA VAL A 355 -5.96 7.53 3.56
C VAL A 355 -7.21 6.71 3.90
N CYS A 356 -7.17 5.39 3.73
CA CYS A 356 -8.23 4.49 4.20
C CYS A 356 -8.47 4.64 5.72
N LEU A 357 -7.42 4.86 6.51
CA LEU A 357 -7.53 5.07 7.97
C LEU A 357 -8.25 6.36 8.36
N LEU A 358 -8.38 7.31 7.43
CA LEU A 358 -9.06 8.59 7.59
C LEU A 358 -10.49 8.58 7.07
N LEU A 359 -11.00 7.46 6.54
CA LEU A 359 -12.38 7.35 6.03
C LEU A 359 -13.44 7.66 7.10
N SER A 360 -13.18 7.37 8.38
CA SER A 360 -14.10 7.73 9.46
C SER A 360 -14.11 9.23 9.75
N ASP A 361 -13.02 9.93 9.46
CA ASP A 361 -12.79 11.27 9.98
C ASP A 361 -13.02 12.34 8.89
N ILE A 362 -12.53 12.09 7.67
CA ILE A 362 -12.67 12.97 6.50
C ILE A 362 -13.12 12.15 5.26
N PRO A 363 -14.34 11.58 5.28
CA PRO A 363 -14.79 10.58 4.31
C PRO A 363 -14.77 11.07 2.86
N LEU A 364 -15.17 12.32 2.59
CA LEU A 364 -15.26 12.85 1.23
C LEU A 364 -13.89 12.89 0.54
N VAL A 365 -12.90 13.45 1.23
CA VAL A 365 -11.52 13.58 0.73
C VAL A 365 -10.89 12.21 0.57
N ALA A 366 -11.09 11.32 1.54
CA ALA A 366 -10.56 9.97 1.49
C ALA A 366 -11.16 9.16 0.32
N LEU A 367 -12.48 9.15 0.15
CA LEU A 367 -13.14 8.45 -0.96
C LEU A 367 -12.71 9.00 -2.32
N TRP A 368 -12.62 10.33 -2.46
CA TRP A 368 -12.15 10.95 -3.69
C TRP A 368 -10.72 10.55 -4.01
N PHE A 369 -9.82 10.59 -3.03
CA PHE A 369 -8.44 10.15 -3.21
C PHE A 369 -8.36 8.67 -3.62
N LEU A 370 -9.12 7.79 -2.98
CA LEU A 370 -9.14 6.36 -3.32
C LEU A 370 -9.66 6.13 -4.76
N GLN A 371 -10.64 6.90 -5.21
CA GLN A 371 -11.08 6.86 -6.62
C GLN A 371 -9.99 7.36 -7.58
N VAL A 372 -9.38 8.51 -7.29
CA VAL A 372 -8.30 9.08 -8.11
C VAL A 372 -7.07 8.17 -8.17
N SER A 373 -6.70 7.54 -7.06
CA SER A 373 -5.60 6.56 -7.01
C SER A 373 -5.87 5.32 -7.86
N THR A 374 -7.13 4.86 -7.92
CA THR A 374 -7.52 3.75 -8.81
C THR A 374 -7.45 4.21 -10.26
N PHE A 375 -7.96 5.40 -10.57
CA PHE A 375 -7.91 5.99 -11.90
C PHE A 375 -6.47 6.20 -12.40
N SER A 376 -5.53 6.63 -11.54
CA SER A 376 -4.14 6.84 -11.94
C SER A 376 -3.43 5.55 -12.38
N MET A 377 -3.96 4.38 -11.99
CA MET A 377 -3.45 3.07 -12.42
C MET A 377 -4.17 2.51 -13.66
N LEU A 378 -5.19 3.21 -14.20
CA LEU A 378 -5.94 2.74 -15.37
C LEU A 378 -5.06 2.38 -16.58
N PRO A 379 -4.03 3.16 -16.96
CA PRO A 379 -3.17 2.79 -18.09
C PRO A 379 -2.47 1.43 -17.90
N LEU A 380 -2.07 1.11 -16.67
CA LEU A 380 -1.48 -0.19 -16.33
C LEU A 380 -2.53 -1.30 -16.47
N LEU A 381 -3.71 -1.10 -15.88
CA LEU A 381 -4.81 -2.07 -15.92
C LEU A 381 -5.29 -2.36 -17.35
N LEU A 382 -5.25 -1.36 -18.24
CA LEU A 382 -5.55 -1.54 -19.66
C LEU A 382 -4.53 -2.45 -20.36
N LYS A 383 -3.23 -2.33 -20.04
CA LYS A 383 -2.18 -3.20 -20.60
C LYS A 383 -2.40 -4.67 -20.25
N ASP A 384 -3.04 -4.94 -19.12
CA ASP A 384 -3.30 -6.29 -18.62
C ASP A 384 -4.71 -6.82 -18.97
N GLY A 385 -5.52 -6.05 -19.72
CA GLY A 385 -6.87 -6.46 -20.09
C GLY A 385 -7.91 -6.38 -18.96
N LEU A 386 -7.66 -5.53 -17.95
CA LEU A 386 -8.48 -5.42 -16.73
C LEU A 386 -9.51 -4.28 -16.77
N LEU A 387 -9.93 -3.82 -17.96
CA LEU A 387 -10.90 -2.72 -18.09
C LEU A 387 -12.26 -3.03 -17.46
N LEU A 388 -12.81 -4.23 -17.72
CA LEU A 388 -14.09 -4.64 -17.17
C LEU A 388 -14.08 -4.70 -15.64
N PRO A 389 -13.16 -5.44 -14.97
CA PRO A 389 -13.11 -5.45 -13.51
C PRO A 389 -12.82 -4.05 -12.95
N TYR A 390 -12.01 -3.23 -13.61
CA TYR A 390 -11.81 -1.83 -13.22
C TYR A 390 -13.13 -1.04 -13.22
N ALA A 391 -13.89 -1.08 -14.31
CA ALA A 391 -15.13 -0.30 -14.45
C ALA A 391 -16.16 -0.74 -13.39
N VAL A 392 -16.37 -2.04 -13.25
CA VAL A 392 -17.33 -2.61 -12.29
C VAL A 392 -16.95 -2.27 -10.86
N THR A 393 -15.70 -2.52 -10.44
CA THR A 393 -15.27 -2.27 -9.06
C THR A 393 -15.21 -0.78 -8.73
N SER A 394 -14.76 0.06 -9.65
CA SER A 394 -14.70 1.52 -9.45
C SER A 394 -16.10 2.15 -9.35
N MET A 395 -17.04 1.73 -10.19
CA MET A 395 -18.44 2.17 -10.11
C MET A 395 -19.12 1.68 -8.84
N ALA A 396 -18.92 0.41 -8.47
CA ALA A 396 -19.46 -0.14 -7.22
C ALA A 396 -18.90 0.60 -5.99
N PHE A 397 -17.60 0.89 -5.99
CA PHE A 397 -16.95 1.65 -4.92
C PHE A 397 -17.45 3.11 -4.86
N LEU A 398 -17.72 3.73 -6.01
CA LEU A 398 -18.30 5.08 -6.06
C LEU A 398 -19.71 5.10 -5.47
N TYR A 399 -20.55 4.16 -5.90
CA TYR A 399 -21.91 4.01 -5.39
C TYR A 399 -21.91 3.78 -3.87
N LEU A 400 -21.06 2.86 -3.39
CA LEU A 400 -20.91 2.59 -1.97
C LEU A 400 -20.37 3.80 -1.20
N GLY A 401 -19.40 4.53 -1.77
CA GLY A 401 -18.85 5.75 -1.19
C GLY A 401 -19.91 6.85 -1.04
N LEU A 402 -20.78 7.03 -2.02
CA LEU A 402 -21.93 7.94 -1.94
C LEU A 402 -22.92 7.49 -0.85
N PHE A 403 -23.19 6.20 -0.74
CA PHE A 403 -24.01 5.66 0.33
C PHE A 403 -23.38 5.89 1.71
N LEU A 404 -22.08 5.62 1.87
CA LEU A 404 -21.32 5.89 3.08
C LEU A 404 -21.41 7.37 3.45
N LEU A 405 -21.16 8.28 2.52
CA LEU A 405 -21.31 9.72 2.74
C LEU A 405 -22.73 10.07 3.18
N SER A 406 -23.75 9.54 2.50
CA SER A 406 -25.15 9.78 2.86
C SER A 406 -25.55 9.25 4.24
N ALA A 407 -24.91 8.17 4.70
CA ALA A 407 -25.08 7.58 6.02
C ALA A 407 -24.33 8.39 7.09
N LEU A 408 -23.14 8.91 6.76
CA LEU A 408 -22.31 9.76 7.61
C LEU A 408 -22.89 11.17 7.79
N GLN A 409 -23.50 11.74 6.75
CA GLN A 409 -24.11 13.07 6.72
C GLN A 409 -25.42 13.16 7.53
N ARG A 410 -25.89 12.05 8.13
CA ARG A 410 -26.87 12.08 9.23
C ARG A 410 -26.24 12.50 10.57
N SER A 411 -24.93 12.76 10.59
CA SER A 411 -24.17 13.34 11.70
C SER A 411 -23.75 14.75 11.30
N THR A 412 -23.94 15.72 12.19
CA THR A 412 -23.97 17.18 11.93
C THR A 412 -22.69 17.78 11.33
N ASP A 413 -22.83 18.90 10.61
CA ASP A 413 -21.76 19.66 9.92
C ASP A 413 -20.56 20.04 10.83
N GLU A 414 -20.77 20.18 12.15
CA GLU A 414 -19.72 20.45 13.13
C GLU A 414 -18.69 19.30 13.25
N GLN A 415 -19.08 18.04 12.94
CA GLN A 415 -18.21 16.87 13.07
C GLN A 415 -17.28 16.64 11.87
N LEU A 416 -17.48 17.36 10.76
CA LEU A 416 -16.72 17.16 9.52
C LEU A 416 -15.43 18.00 9.43
N HIS A 417 -15.13 18.83 10.44
CA HIS A 417 -13.92 19.68 10.50
C HIS A 417 -13.62 20.43 9.18
N LEU A 418 -14.66 20.88 8.46
CA LEU A 418 -14.54 21.54 7.15
C LEU A 418 -14.13 23.03 7.23
N GLN A 419 -13.98 23.57 8.43
CA GLN A 419 -13.58 24.96 8.67
C GLN A 419 -12.31 25.39 7.92
N PRO A 420 -11.23 24.59 7.88
CA PRO A 420 -10.01 24.93 7.12
C PRO A 420 -10.23 24.95 5.60
N TYR A 421 -11.13 24.10 5.08
CA TYR A 421 -11.43 24.05 3.65
C TYR A 421 -12.24 25.27 3.20
N HIS A 422 -13.17 25.76 4.04
CA HIS A 422 -13.86 27.02 3.78
C HIS A 422 -12.89 28.20 3.77
N THR A 423 -11.89 28.23 4.64
CA THR A 423 -10.84 29.26 4.63
C THR A 423 -9.96 29.16 3.38
N LEU A 424 -9.51 27.95 3.00
CA LEU A 424 -8.70 27.75 1.79
C LEU A 424 -9.49 28.07 0.52
N LEU A 425 -10.76 27.67 0.44
CA LEU A 425 -11.65 27.99 -0.67
C LEU A 425 -11.97 29.48 -0.74
N SER A 426 -12.06 30.18 0.39
CA SER A 426 -12.26 31.64 0.39
C SER A 426 -11.07 32.42 -0.18
N ILE A 427 -9.87 31.86 -0.08
CA ILE A 427 -8.63 32.43 -0.64
C ILE A 427 -8.50 32.13 -2.15
N VAL A 428 -8.96 30.96 -2.60
CA VAL A 428 -8.82 30.50 -4.00
C VAL A 428 -10.03 30.89 -4.88
N ALA A 429 -11.21 31.09 -4.27
CA ALA A 429 -12.47 31.44 -4.96
C ALA A 429 -12.44 32.71 -5.84
N PRO A 430 -11.61 33.74 -5.61
CA PRO A 430 -11.54 34.89 -6.53
C PRO A 430 -10.95 34.54 -7.91
N CYS A 431 -10.20 33.43 -8.04
CA CYS A 431 -9.46 33.08 -9.26
C CYS A 431 -10.13 32.00 -10.13
N LEU A 432 -11.27 31.45 -9.71
CA LEU A 432 -12.01 30.42 -10.45
C LEU A 432 -13.44 30.92 -10.75
N PRO A 433 -13.99 30.70 -11.95
CA PRO A 433 -15.41 30.93 -12.20
C PRO A 433 -16.22 30.12 -11.18
N ARG A 434 -17.19 30.78 -10.53
CA ARG A 434 -17.95 30.30 -9.36
C ARG A 434 -18.51 28.87 -9.55
N LEU A 435 -17.69 27.86 -9.27
CA LEU A 435 -18.13 26.49 -9.04
C LEU A 435 -18.63 26.42 -7.60
N ASN A 436 -19.93 26.65 -7.45
CA ASN A 436 -20.62 26.61 -6.18
C ASN A 436 -20.75 25.14 -5.74
N LEU A 437 -19.68 24.56 -5.18
CA LEU A 437 -19.59 23.17 -4.73
C LEU A 437 -20.66 22.80 -3.68
N GLY A 438 -21.28 23.79 -3.03
CA GLY A 438 -22.45 23.60 -2.18
C GLY A 438 -23.69 23.07 -2.90
N LEU A 439 -23.77 23.16 -4.24
CA LEU A 439 -24.81 22.52 -5.06
C LEU A 439 -24.55 21.03 -5.26
N ILE A 440 -23.29 20.58 -5.29
CA ILE A 440 -22.93 19.16 -5.46
C ILE A 440 -23.22 18.37 -4.18
N THR A 441 -23.08 19.00 -3.01
CA THR A 441 -23.45 18.40 -1.72
C THR A 441 -24.95 18.51 -1.38
N LYS A 442 -25.72 19.34 -2.11
CA LYS A 442 -27.17 19.58 -1.87
C LYS A 442 -28.12 18.85 -2.82
N TRP A 443 -27.64 17.96 -3.69
CA TRP A 443 -28.55 17.10 -4.46
C TRP A 443 -29.10 15.97 -3.58
N LYS A 444 -30.10 16.32 -2.75
CA LYS A 444 -31.05 15.38 -2.15
C LYS A 444 -32.46 15.95 -2.28
N VAL A 445 -33.20 15.33 -3.20
CA VAL A 445 -34.64 15.05 -3.11
C VAL A 445 -35.56 16.26 -2.89
N ARG A 446 -36.13 16.76 -4.00
CA ARG A 446 -37.49 17.31 -4.01
C ARG A 446 -38.29 16.66 -5.14
N ALA A 447 -38.50 15.36 -5.02
CA ALA A 447 -39.56 14.64 -5.71
C ALA A 447 -40.49 14.13 -4.62
N GLU A 448 -41.50 14.96 -4.28
CA GLU A 448 -42.76 14.66 -3.57
C GLU A 448 -43.25 15.95 -2.91
N ARG A 449 -44.08 16.69 -3.65
CA ARG A 449 -45.20 17.54 -3.18
C ARG A 449 -45.77 18.28 -4.39
N TRP A 450 -46.49 17.54 -5.21
CA TRP A 450 -47.58 18.08 -6.05
C TRP A 450 -48.74 17.08 -5.99
N VAL A 451 -49.33 16.98 -4.79
CA VAL A 451 -50.73 16.58 -4.59
C VAL A 451 -51.28 17.55 -3.55
N ALA A 452 -52.42 18.15 -3.87
CA ALA A 452 -53.23 19.09 -3.07
C ALA A 452 -52.71 20.54 -2.95
N LEU A 453 -52.98 21.37 -3.98
CA LEU A 453 -54.14 22.28 -4.05
C LEU A 453 -54.13 23.02 -5.38
#